data_AF-M1ZNA4-F1
#
_entry.id   AF-M1ZNA4-F1
#
_cell.length_a   1.000
_cell.length_b   1.000
_cell.length_c   1.000
_cell.angle_alpha   90.00
_cell.angle_beta   90.00
_cell.angle_gamma   90.00
#
_symmetry.space_group_name_H-M   'P 1'
#
loop_
_entity.id
_entity.type
_entity.pdbx_description
1 polymer ?
#
loop_
_entity_poly.entity_id
_entity_poly.type
_entity_poly.pdbx_seq_one_letter_code
_entity_poly.pdbx_strand_id
1 'polypeptide(L)' 'MIRKLLEQRGIKLTEAEFIEVMKITTDDINFNRITFKKYTVLNYVLDIAVRSSNILKRF' A
#
# COMPACT_ATOMS: atom_id res chain seq x y z
N MET A 1 -0.23 -1.31 -12.38
CA MET A 1 -1.20 -0.21 -12.20
C MET A 1 -0.93 0.57 -10.91
N ILE A 2 -0.92 -0.09 -9.73
CA ILE A 2 -0.68 0.57 -8.42
C ILE A 2 0.64 1.36 -8.39
N ARG A 3 1.73 0.80 -8.89
CA ARG A 3 3.03 1.48 -8.97
C ARG A 3 2.95 2.86 -9.64
N LYS A 4 2.34 2.94 -10.83
CA LYS A 4 2.13 4.20 -11.55
C LYS A 4 1.27 5.21 -10.75
N LEU A 5 0.27 4.73 -10.02
CA LEU A 5 -0.58 5.58 -9.17
C LEU A 5 0.17 6.13 -7.94
N LEU A 6 1.15 5.39 -7.43
CA LEU A 6 2.03 5.87 -6.35
C LEU A 6 3.04 6.89 -6.88
N GLU A 7 3.61 6.65 -8.06
CA GLU A 7 4.51 7.59 -8.73
C GLU A 7 3.83 8.92 -9.05
N GLN A 8 2.57 8.89 -9.52
CA GLN A 8 1.75 10.09 -9.73
C GLN A 8 1.50 10.89 -8.43
N ARG A 9 1.57 10.24 -7.27
CA ARG A 9 1.50 10.87 -5.95
C ARG A 9 2.87 11.30 -5.41
N GLY A 10 3.92 11.25 -6.24
CA GLY A 10 5.29 11.64 -5.86
C GLY A 10 6.06 10.55 -5.11
N ILE A 11 5.50 9.35 -4.97
CA ILE A 11 6.12 8.24 -4.24
C ILE A 11 6.92 7.39 -5.22
N LYS A 12 8.23 7.61 -5.23
CA LYS A 12 9.18 6.81 -6.01
C LYS A 12 9.76 5.70 -5.12
N LEU A 13 9.52 4.45 -5.48
CA LEU A 13 10.02 3.27 -4.77
C LEU A 13 10.94 2.47 -5.70
N THR A 14 12.05 1.98 -5.16
CA THR A 14 12.81 0.88 -5.74
C THR A 14 11.95 -0.38 -5.80
N GLU A 15 12.40 -1.38 -6.55
CA GLU A 15 11.65 -2.64 -6.65
C GLU A 15 11.47 -3.32 -5.29
N ALA A 16 12.52 -3.35 -4.47
CA ALA A 16 12.48 -3.95 -3.14
C ALA A 16 11.50 -3.23 -2.21
N GLU A 17 11.55 -1.89 -2.17
CA GLU A 17 10.62 -1.08 -1.37
C GLU A 17 9.17 -1.25 -1.86
N PHE A 18 8.96 -1.34 -3.18
CA PHE A 18 7.64 -1.55 -3.74
C PHE A 18 7.07 -2.92 -3.33
N ILE A 19 7.88 -3.98 -3.40
CA ILE A 19 7.46 -5.32 -2.95
C ILE A 19 7.07 -5.32 -1.48
N GLU A 20 7.87 -4.68 -0.62
CA GLU A 20 7.60 -4.63 0.82
C GLU A 20 6.33 -3.82 1.13
N VAL A 21 6.16 -2.65 0.50
CA VAL A 21 4.94 -1.84 0.64
C VAL A 21 3.71 -2.62 0.18
N MET A 22 3.80 -3.37 -0.92
CA MET A 22 2.69 -4.17 -1.42
C MET A 22 2.36 -5.35 -0.51
N LYS A 23 3.36 -5.96 0.12
CA LYS A 23 3.16 -7.03 1.11
C LYS A 23 2.36 -6.51 2.30
N ILE A 24 2.81 -5.42 2.91
CA ILE A 24 2.11 -4.75 4.03
C ILE A 24 0.68 -4.37 3.64
N THR A 25 0.51 -3.80 2.44
CA THR A 25 -0.80 -3.39 1.93
C THR A 25 -1.74 -4.58 1.75
N THR A 26 -1.22 -5.71 1.25
CA THR A 26 -1.99 -6.94 1.05
C THR A 26 -2.40 -7.57 2.38
N ASP A 27 -1.50 -7.60 3.35
CA ASP A 27 -1.77 -8.12 4.69
C ASP A 27 -2.85 -7.31 5.41
N ASP A 28 -2.82 -5.98 5.32
CA ASP A 28 -3.84 -5.10 5.89
C ASP A 28 -5.23 -5.31 5.24
N ILE A 29 -5.28 -5.44 3.91
CA ILE A 29 -6.53 -5.74 3.19
C ILE A 29 -7.09 -7.10 3.62
N ASN A 30 -6.24 -8.12 3.72
CA ASN A 30 -6.65 -9.46 4.12
C ASN A 30 -7.18 -9.47 5.56
N PHE A 31 -6.47 -8.81 6.48
CA PHE A 31 -6.94 -8.66 7.86
C PHE A 31 -8.29 -7.96 7.90
N ASN A 32 -8.45 -6.85 7.17
CA ASN A 32 -9.71 -6.11 7.14
C ASN A 32 -10.88 -6.91 6.56
N ARG A 33 -10.60 -7.72 5.52
CA ARG A 33 -11.59 -8.60 4.90
C ARG A 33 -12.00 -9.74 5.83
N ILE A 34 -11.06 -10.40 6.50
CA ILE A 34 -11.32 -11.54 7.39
C ILE A 34 -12.02 -11.08 8.66
N THR A 35 -11.49 -10.04 9.32
CA THR A 35 -11.93 -9.61 10.64
C THR A 35 -13.21 -8.78 10.58
N PHE A 36 -13.33 -7.87 9.60
CA PHE A 36 -14.43 -6.91 9.54
C PHE A 36 -15.41 -7.14 8.39
N LYS A 37 -15.19 -8.17 7.54
CA LYS A 37 -15.94 -8.40 6.29
C LYS A 37 -16.00 -7.15 5.38
N LYS A 38 -15.03 -6.25 5.52
CA LYS A 38 -14.95 -5.02 4.73
C LYS A 38 -14.31 -5.31 3.39
N TYR A 39 -14.99 -4.91 2.32
CA TYR A 39 -14.42 -4.86 0.98
C TYR A 39 -13.72 -3.52 0.80
N THR A 40 -12.44 -3.55 0.47
CA THR A 40 -11.60 -2.36 0.33
C THR A 40 -11.66 -1.84 -1.10
N VAL A 41 -12.00 -0.56 -1.24
CA VAL A 41 -11.98 0.15 -2.52
C VAL A 41 -10.55 0.56 -2.87
N LEU A 42 -10.27 0.77 -4.17
CA LEU A 42 -8.95 1.11 -4.67
C LEU A 42 -8.31 2.31 -3.95
N ASN A 43 -9.09 3.33 -3.60
CA ASN A 43 -8.56 4.48 -2.86
C ASN A 43 -8.01 4.10 -1.48
N TYR A 44 -8.69 3.20 -0.77
CA TYR A 44 -8.23 2.73 0.54
C TYR A 44 -6.93 1.92 0.42
N VAL A 45 -6.83 1.07 -0.61
CA VAL A 45 -5.59 0.34 -0.94
C VAL A 45 -4.43 1.31 -1.17
N LEU A 46 -4.68 2.39 -1.92
CA LEU A 46 -3.67 3.40 -2.20
C LEU A 46 -3.27 4.18 -0.94
N ASP A 47 -4.22 4.50 -0.06
CA ASP A 47 -3.93 5.20 1.20
C ASP A 47 -3.03 4.36 2.12
N ILE A 48 -3.28 3.05 2.22
CA ILE A 48 -2.41 2.13 2.96
C ILE A 48 -1.01 2.12 2.33
N ALA A 49 -0.93 1.94 1.02
CA ALA A 49 0.35 1.90 0.32
C ALA A 49 1.16 3.21 0.49
N VAL A 50 0.51 4.37 0.44
CA VAL A 50 1.14 5.66 0.73
C VAL A 50 1.67 5.70 2.17
N ARG A 51 0.86 5.32 3.16
CA ARG A 51 1.28 5.30 4.57
C ARG A 51 2.47 4.37 4.80
N SER A 52 2.40 3.15 4.29
CA SER A 52 3.48 2.17 4.40
C SER A 52 4.76 2.66 3.74
N SER A 53 4.66 3.29 2.57
CA SER A 53 5.84 3.86 1.89
C SER A 53 6.48 5.01 2.66
N ASN A 54 5.67 5.87 3.30
CA ASN A 54 6.16 6.97 4.12
C ASN A 54 6.85 6.45 5.40
N ILE A 55 6.35 5.38 6.00
CA ILE A 55 6.99 4.73 7.15
C ILE A 55 8.32 4.13 6.74
N LEU A 56 8.34 3.37 5.63
CA LEU A 56 9.55 2.70 5.13
C LEU A 56 10.67 3.69 4.82
N LYS A 57 10.35 4.85 4.24
CA LYS A 57 11.33 5.91 3.90
C LYS A 57 11.79 6.78 5.08
N ARG A 58 11.11 6.68 6.23
CA ARG A 58 11.44 7.46 7.43
C ARG A 58 12.47 6.73 8.32
N PHE A 59 12.77 5.46 8.01
CA PHE A 59 13.89 4.70 8.53
C PHE A 59 15.10 4.82 7.59
#